data_AF-A0A0A9H2P2-F1
#
_entry.id   AF-A0A0A9H2P2-F1
#
_cell.length_a   1.000
_cell.length_b   1.000
_cell.length_c   1.000
_cell.angle_alpha   90.00
_cell.angle_beta   90.00
_cell.angle_gamma   90.00
#
_symmetry.space_group_name_H-M   'P 1'
#
loop_
_entity.id
_entity.type
_entity.pdbx_description
1 polymer ?
#
loop_
_entity_poly.entity_id
_entity_poly.type
_entity_poly.pdbx_seq_one_letter_code
_entity_poly.pdbx_strand_id
1 'polypeptide(L)'
;MWKAVELALGPRFSREKCDVKLVGTPLTHKRFLRRNRGTYGPAIKAGEATFPGQATPIPQLFCCGDSTFPGIGVPAVAASGAIVANTLVSVSQHSELLDAVGI
;
A
#
# COMPACT_ATOMS: atom_id res chain seq x y z
N MET A 1 -9.54 -9.38 21.42
CA MET A 1 -8.32 -9.79 20.68
C MET A 1 -7.70 -11.05 21.28
N TRP A 2 -7.13 -11.02 22.50
CA TRP A 2 -6.43 -12.19 23.06
C TRP A 2 -7.28 -13.46 23.18
N LYS A 3 -8.54 -13.35 23.62
CA LYS A 3 -9.48 -14.47 23.61
C LYS A 3 -9.63 -15.12 22.21
N ALA A 4 -9.64 -14.32 21.15
CA ALA A 4 -9.73 -14.83 19.77
C ALA A 4 -8.43 -15.52 19.33
N VAL A 5 -7.28 -15.02 19.76
CA VAL A 5 -5.98 -15.65 19.52
C VAL A 5 -5.90 -17.01 20.26
N GLU A 6 -6.32 -17.06 21.52
CA GLU A 6 -6.39 -18.29 22.32
C GLU A 6 -7.32 -19.32 21.68
N LEU A 7 -8.48 -18.88 21.16
CA LEU A 7 -9.40 -19.75 20.41
C LEU A 7 -8.75 -20.30 19.13
N ALA A 8 -8.02 -19.47 18.37
CA ALA A 8 -7.41 -19.88 17.10
C ALA A 8 -6.19 -20.79 17.28
N LEU A 9 -5.37 -20.56 18.31
CA LEU A 9 -4.13 -21.29 18.55
C LEU A 9 -4.32 -22.47 19.52
N GLY A 10 -5.46 -22.54 20.21
CA GLY A 10 -5.85 -23.62 21.09
C GLY A 10 -5.21 -23.57 22.48
N PRO A 11 -5.53 -24.56 23.34
CA PRO A 11 -5.23 -24.52 24.78
C PRO A 11 -3.74 -24.60 25.14
N ARG A 12 -2.87 -24.92 24.17
CA ARG A 12 -1.41 -24.93 24.36
C ARG A 12 -0.77 -23.55 24.21
N PHE A 13 -1.47 -22.60 23.60
CA PHE A 13 -1.02 -21.22 23.53
C PHE A 13 -1.17 -20.56 24.90
N SER A 14 -0.13 -19.88 25.36
CA SER A 14 -0.18 -19.05 26.55
C SER A 14 0.42 -17.70 26.21
N ARG A 15 -0.38 -16.64 26.38
CA ARG A 15 0.08 -15.26 26.20
C ARG A 15 1.30 -14.97 27.06
N GLU A 16 1.40 -15.55 28.26
CA GLU A 16 2.54 -15.30 29.17
C GLU A 16 3.87 -15.83 28.64
N LYS A 17 3.86 -16.77 27.69
CA LYS A 17 5.06 -17.30 27.05
C LYS A 17 5.58 -16.46 25.87
N CYS A 18 4.91 -15.37 25.50
CA CYS A 18 5.42 -14.51 24.43
C CYS A 18 6.46 -13.52 24.98
N ASP A 19 7.69 -13.58 24.49
CA ASP A 19 8.76 -12.63 24.85
C ASP A 19 8.43 -11.19 24.43
N VAL A 20 7.72 -11.04 23.30
CA VAL A 20 7.31 -9.75 22.75
C VAL A 20 5.83 -9.75 22.44
N LYS A 21 5.11 -8.72 22.91
CA LYS A 21 3.67 -8.55 22.73
C LYS A 21 3.37 -7.10 22.33
N LEU A 22 3.12 -6.84 21.05
CA LEU A 22 2.75 -5.51 20.55
C LEU A 22 1.35 -5.54 19.97
N VAL A 23 0.48 -4.63 20.43
CA VAL A 23 -0.90 -4.53 19.93
C VAL A 23 -0.96 -3.48 18.84
N GLY A 24 -1.25 -3.93 17.61
CA GLY A 24 -1.64 -3.04 16.51
C GLY A 24 -3.06 -2.51 16.71
N THR A 25 -3.23 -1.20 16.69
CA THR A 25 -4.53 -0.53 16.72
C THR A 25 -4.60 0.52 15.61
N PRO A 26 -5.79 1.04 15.25
CA PRO A 26 -5.87 2.19 14.34
C PRO A 26 -5.00 3.38 14.81
N LEU A 27 -4.80 3.57 16.12
CA LEU A 27 -3.90 4.61 16.63
C LEU A 27 -2.43 4.34 16.27
N THR A 28 -1.95 3.10 16.38
CA THR A 28 -0.58 2.76 15.97
C THR A 28 -0.42 2.88 14.46
N HIS A 29 -1.45 2.52 13.70
CA HIS A 29 -1.45 2.64 12.24
C HIS A 29 -1.39 4.10 11.77
N LYS A 30 -2.18 4.98 12.42
CA LYS A 30 -2.10 6.43 12.22
C LYS A 30 -0.71 6.97 12.60
N ARG A 31 -0.15 6.53 13.73
CA ARG A 31 1.15 6.99 14.24
C ARG A 31 2.30 6.62 13.31
N PHE A 32 2.41 5.34 12.94
CA PHE A 32 3.59 4.83 12.22
C PHE A 32 3.49 5.02 10.71
N LEU A 33 2.29 4.95 10.14
CA LEU A 33 2.10 5.01 8.68
C LEU A 33 1.39 6.29 8.21
N ARG A 34 1.14 7.25 9.11
CA ARG A 34 0.44 8.52 8.82
C ARG A 34 -0.92 8.31 8.14
N ARG A 35 -1.60 7.20 8.45
CA ARG A 35 -2.89 6.86 7.87
C ARG A 35 -3.99 7.73 8.46
N ASN A 36 -4.84 8.30 7.59
CA ASN A 36 -6.04 8.99 8.04
C ASN A 36 -6.87 8.04 8.92
N ARG A 37 -7.20 8.45 10.14
CA ARG A 37 -7.94 7.63 11.13
C ARG A 37 -7.38 6.22 11.39
N GLY A 38 -6.15 5.91 10.97
CA GLY A 38 -5.57 4.58 11.10
C GLY A 38 -6.11 3.53 10.12
N THR A 39 -6.72 3.94 9.00
CA THR A 39 -7.29 3.00 8.03
C THR A 39 -6.23 2.19 7.27
N TYR A 40 -6.62 1.02 6.78
CA TYR A 40 -5.82 0.16 5.88
C TYR A 40 -5.88 0.53 4.40
N GLY A 41 -6.49 1.67 4.07
CA GLY A 41 -6.80 1.99 2.68
C GLY A 41 -8.24 2.43 2.48
N PRO A 42 -8.58 3.04 1.34
CA PRO A 42 -9.96 3.18 0.89
C PRO A 42 -10.51 1.82 0.44
N ALA A 43 -11.62 1.38 1.02
CA ALA A 43 -12.35 0.21 0.53
C ALA A 43 -13.37 0.65 -0.52
N ILE A 44 -13.12 0.30 -1.78
CA ILE A 44 -14.03 0.54 -2.90
C ILE A 44 -14.61 -0.81 -3.31
N LYS A 45 -15.93 -0.91 -3.42
CA LYS A 45 -16.58 -2.15 -3.82
C LYS A 45 -16.31 -2.43 -5.31
N ALA A 46 -16.04 -3.68 -5.63
CA ALA A 46 -15.78 -4.09 -7.01
C ALA A 46 -16.96 -3.72 -7.92
N GLY A 47 -16.65 -3.10 -9.06
CA GLY A 47 -17.64 -2.66 -10.05
C GLY A 47 -18.33 -1.32 -9.76
N GLU A 48 -18.15 -0.73 -8.57
CA GLU A 48 -18.79 0.55 -8.24
C GLU A 48 -17.90 1.76 -8.59
N ALA A 49 -16.60 1.67 -8.36
CA ALA A 49 -15.64 2.70 -8.72
C ALA A 49 -14.22 2.14 -8.85
N THR A 50 -13.31 2.98 -9.34
CA THR A 50 -11.87 2.71 -9.34
C THR A 50 -11.14 3.70 -8.43
N PHE A 51 -9.92 3.36 -8.02
CA PHE A 51 -9.06 4.28 -7.29
C PHE A 51 -8.72 5.50 -8.16
N PRO A 52 -8.53 6.69 -7.56
CA PRO A 52 -8.08 7.87 -8.29
C PRO A 52 -6.79 7.62 -9.07
N GLY A 53 -6.64 8.28 -10.21
CA GLY A 53 -5.39 8.30 -10.98
C GLY A 53 -4.24 9.03 -10.27
N GLN A 54 -3.09 9.03 -10.92
CA GLN A 54 -1.82 9.51 -10.36
C GLN A 54 -1.66 11.03 -10.45
N ALA A 55 -2.28 11.65 -11.45
CA ALA A 55 -2.14 13.09 -11.69
C ALA A 55 -2.85 13.92 -10.60
N THR A 56 -2.24 15.06 -10.27
CA THR A 56 -2.87 16.07 -9.42
C THR A 56 -3.12 17.36 -10.22
N PRO A 57 -3.96 18.28 -9.73
CA PRO A 57 -4.11 19.60 -10.35
C PRO A 57 -2.84 20.46 -10.32
N ILE A 58 -1.83 20.09 -9.52
CA ILE A 58 -0.57 20.81 -9.41
C ILE A 58 0.41 20.25 -10.46
N PRO A 59 0.93 21.08 -11.37
CA PRO A 59 1.89 20.63 -12.37
C PRO A 59 3.11 19.95 -11.74
N GLN A 60 3.54 18.83 -12.33
CA GLN A 60 4.69 18.03 -11.89
C GLN A 60 4.57 17.45 -10.46
N LEU A 61 3.36 17.41 -9.90
CA LEU A 61 3.08 16.71 -8.66
C LEU A 61 2.17 15.50 -8.93
N PHE A 62 2.64 14.32 -8.53
CA PHE A 62 1.94 13.06 -8.72
C PHE A 62 1.72 12.35 -7.37
N CYS A 63 0.65 11.58 -7.30
CA CYS A 63 0.35 10.67 -6.21
C CYS A 63 0.65 9.22 -6.63
N CYS A 64 1.19 8.44 -5.70
CA CYS A 64 1.29 6.98 -5.80
C CYS A 64 1.05 6.34 -4.43
N GLY A 65 0.65 5.07 -4.43
CA GLY A 65 0.48 4.28 -3.21
C GLY A 65 -0.90 3.65 -3.12
N ASP A 66 -1.29 3.27 -1.90
CA ASP A 66 -2.48 2.45 -1.63
C ASP A 66 -3.82 3.17 -1.82
N SER A 67 -3.80 4.50 -1.94
CA SER A 67 -4.95 5.36 -2.21
C SER A 67 -5.02 5.81 -3.68
N THR A 68 -4.10 5.33 -4.52
CA THR A 68 -4.01 5.66 -5.95
C THR A 68 -4.09 4.35 -6.74
N PHE A 69 -4.65 4.39 -7.94
CA PHE A 69 -4.69 3.23 -8.81
C PHE A 69 -3.28 2.61 -8.96
N PRO A 70 -3.13 1.27 -8.86
CA PRO A 70 -4.18 0.24 -8.80
C PRO A 70 -4.89 0.00 -7.44
N GLY A 71 -4.40 0.55 -6.33
CA GLY A 71 -5.07 0.48 -5.02
C GLY A 71 -4.29 -0.26 -3.93
N ILE A 72 -5.01 -0.93 -3.02
CA ILE A 72 -4.47 -1.50 -1.78
C ILE A 72 -3.68 -2.80 -2.04
N GLY A 73 -2.61 -3.01 -1.27
CA GLY A 73 -1.82 -4.24 -1.23
C GLY A 73 -0.43 -4.05 -1.84
N VAL A 74 0.57 -4.79 -1.35
CA VAL A 74 1.98 -4.60 -1.75
C VAL A 74 2.17 -4.60 -3.28
N PRO A 75 1.60 -5.55 -4.06
CA PRO A 75 1.75 -5.52 -5.51
C PRO A 75 1.11 -4.29 -6.17
N ALA A 76 -0.09 -3.91 -5.75
CA ALA A 76 -0.80 -2.75 -6.30
C ALA A 76 -0.06 -1.44 -5.97
N VAL A 77 0.45 -1.30 -4.75
CA VAL A 77 1.25 -0.15 -4.31
C VAL A 77 2.54 -0.04 -5.14
N ALA A 78 3.24 -1.15 -5.35
CA ALA A 78 4.46 -1.17 -6.17
C ALA A 78 4.16 -0.78 -7.64
N ALA A 79 3.09 -1.33 -8.21
CA ALA A 79 2.64 -0.97 -9.55
C ALA A 79 2.24 0.51 -9.65
N SER A 80 1.56 1.08 -8.65
CA SER A 80 1.22 2.50 -8.60
C SER A 80 2.48 3.38 -8.66
N GLY A 81 3.52 3.04 -7.89
CA GLY A 81 4.81 3.72 -7.94
C GLY A 81 5.51 3.58 -9.30
N ALA A 82 5.50 2.39 -9.89
CA ALA A 82 6.06 2.16 -11.22
C ALA A 82 5.35 2.99 -12.30
N ILE A 83 4.01 3.08 -12.26
CA ILE A 83 3.25 3.91 -13.19
C ILE A 83 3.69 5.38 -13.09
N VAL A 84 3.79 5.94 -11.88
CA VAL A 84 4.26 7.32 -11.71
C VAL A 84 5.67 7.49 -12.27
N ALA A 85 6.61 6.62 -11.91
CA ALA A 85 7.99 6.72 -12.41
C ALA A 85 8.06 6.71 -13.93
N ASN A 86 7.30 5.82 -14.59
CA ASN A 86 7.25 5.74 -16.04
C ASN A 86 6.50 6.90 -16.71
N THR A 87 5.64 7.60 -15.97
CA THR A 87 4.94 8.81 -16.45
C THR A 87 5.86 10.04 -16.50
N LEU A 88 6.99 10.02 -15.79
CA LEU A 88 7.93 11.15 -15.71
C LEU A 88 8.85 11.27 -16.94
N VAL A 89 8.88 10.27 -17.81
CA VAL A 89 9.74 10.25 -19.01
C VAL A 89 8.92 9.85 -20.23
N SER A 90 9.34 10.31 -21.42
CA SER A 90 8.65 10.01 -22.66
C SER A 90 8.88 8.55 -23.10
N VAL A 91 8.02 8.06 -23.99
CA VAL A 91 8.21 6.75 -24.65
C VAL A 91 9.54 6.69 -25.41
N SER A 92 10.01 7.80 -25.99
CA SER A 92 11.31 7.83 -26.67
C SER A 92 12.46 7.62 -25.69
N GLN A 93 12.43 8.25 -24.51
CA GLN A 93 13.45 8.05 -23.48
C GLN A 93 13.45 6.62 -22.93
N HIS A 94 12.28 6.00 -22.83
CA HIS A 94 12.19 4.57 -22.51
C HIS A 94 12.88 3.71 -23.58
N SER A 95 12.66 4.00 -24.87
CA SER A 95 13.31 3.28 -25.97
C SER A 95 14.83 3.46 -25.97
N GLU A 96 15.31 4.69 -25.77
CA GLU A 96 16.74 4.99 -25.69
C GLU A 96 17.43 4.22 -24.55
N LEU A 97 16.74 4.04 -23.42
CA LEU A 97 17.25 3.23 -22.33
C LEU A 97 17.37 1.75 -22.71
N LEU A 98 16.36 1.21 -23.40
CA LEU A 98 16.36 -0.19 -23.88
C LEU A 98 17.54 -0.44 -24.83
N ASP A 99 17.70 0.44 -25.83
CA ASP A 99 18.84 0.39 -26.76
C ASP A 99 20.18 0.44 -26.01
N ALA A 100 20.30 1.30 -25.00
CA ALA A 100 21.52 1.44 -24.20
C ALA A 100 21.86 0.20 -23.35
N VAL A 101 20.85 -0.59 -22.94
CA VAL A 101 21.06 -1.85 -22.20
C VAL A 101 21.07 -3.08 -23.11
N GLY A 102 20.96 -2.90 -24.43
CA GLY A 102 21.05 -3.97 -25.42
C GLY A 102 19.82 -4.88 -25.49
N ILE A 103 18.64 -4.35 -25.16
CA ILE A 103 17.32 -4.99 -25.33
C ILE A 103 16.58 -4.25 -26.42
#